data_AF-A0A6F9AA67-F1
#
_entry.id   AF-A0A6F9AA67-F1
#
_cell.length_a   1.000
_cell.length_b   1.000
_cell.length_c   1.000
_cell.angle_alpha   90.00
_cell.angle_beta   90.00
_cell.angle_gamma   90.00
#
_symmetry.space_group_name_H-M   'P 1'
#
loop_
_entity.id
_entity.type
_entity.pdbx_description
1 polymer ?
#
loop_
_entity_poly.entity_id
_entity_poly.type
_entity_poly.pdbx_seq_one_letter_code
_entity_poly.pdbx_strand_id
1 'polypeptide(L)'
;MSRTPDARARDSQTRQIQENITNTEKHFGEMCQLFAAYVRKTARLRDKADLLVREISIYAETETPNLQRGMKQFADNLAKVQDYRQAEVERLEAKVVEPLKSYGSVVKLKRKIFGEFLTVEMSFHAKALEAYTTAYQSIHNVDEEEDLEVFRSLLHPPDYQSRLEIVRTNSKTSLNLTESTLSKTGTLQEHREV
;
A
#
# COMPACT_ATOMS: atom_id res chain seq x y z
N MET A 1 29.22 -5.99 -0.92
CA MET A 1 28.04 -5.53 -0.16
C MET A 1 27.38 -6.73 0.54
N SER A 2 27.53 -6.85 1.86
CA SER A 2 26.91 -7.92 2.65
C SER A 2 25.50 -7.49 3.08
N ARG A 3 24.45 -8.21 2.63
CA ARG A 3 23.10 -8.05 3.20
C ARG A 3 23.16 -8.33 4.70
N THR A 4 22.69 -7.38 5.51
CA THR A 4 22.63 -7.49 6.97
C THR A 4 21.85 -8.76 7.40
N PRO A 5 22.17 -9.37 8.56
CA PRO A 5 21.53 -10.63 8.98
C PRO A 5 20.00 -10.52 9.06
N ASP A 6 19.52 -9.39 9.56
CA ASP A 6 18.10 -9.06 9.72
C ASP A 6 17.35 -8.98 8.36
N ALA A 7 17.98 -8.47 7.31
CA ALA A 7 17.38 -8.48 5.97
C ALA A 7 17.16 -9.91 5.45
N ARG A 8 18.06 -10.86 5.76
CA ARG A 8 17.91 -12.28 5.38
C ARG A 8 16.85 -13.00 6.20
N ALA A 9 16.71 -12.67 7.48
CA ALA A 9 15.65 -13.21 8.33
C ALA A 9 14.26 -12.80 7.81
N ARG A 10 14.08 -11.52 7.45
CA ARG A 10 12.83 -11.00 6.86
C ARG A 10 12.50 -11.62 5.50
N ASP A 11 13.50 -11.80 4.62
CA ASP A 11 13.34 -12.48 3.32
C ASP A 11 12.86 -13.94 3.51
N SER A 12 13.47 -14.67 4.46
CA SER A 12 13.10 -16.05 4.80
C SER A 12 11.67 -16.15 5.35
N GLN A 13 11.27 -15.22 6.24
CA GLN A 13 9.93 -15.20 6.80
C GLN A 13 8.86 -14.92 5.74
N THR A 14 9.13 -13.96 4.84
CA THR A 14 8.22 -13.63 3.72
C THR A 14 8.03 -14.83 2.79
N ARG A 15 9.13 -15.54 2.48
CA ARG A 15 9.08 -16.76 1.67
C ARG A 15 8.25 -17.87 2.35
N GLN A 16 8.46 -18.10 3.65
CA GLN A 16 7.71 -19.13 4.38
C GLN A 16 6.21 -18.81 4.48
N ILE A 17 5.84 -17.54 4.64
CA ILE A 17 4.44 -17.09 4.56
C ILE A 17 3.85 -17.37 3.17
N GLN A 18 4.60 -17.10 2.09
CA GLN A 18 4.14 -17.34 0.73
C GLN A 18 4.00 -18.84 0.40
N GLU A 19 4.91 -19.68 0.89
CA GLU A 19 4.82 -21.14 0.76
C GLU A 19 3.60 -21.69 1.52
N ASN A 20 3.35 -21.23 2.75
CA ASN A 20 2.17 -21.59 3.53
C ASN A 20 0.86 -21.14 2.86
N ILE A 21 0.82 -19.94 2.29
CA ILE A 21 -0.31 -19.44 1.49
C ILE A 21 -0.59 -20.36 0.30
N THR A 22 0.43 -20.67 -0.51
CA THR A 22 0.28 -21.50 -1.71
C THR A 22 -0.15 -22.92 -1.36
N ASN A 23 0.39 -23.51 -0.29
CA ASN A 23 0.00 -24.84 0.19
C ASN A 23 -1.48 -24.87 0.63
N THR A 24 -1.93 -23.82 1.32
CA THR A 24 -3.33 -23.70 1.76
C THR A 24 -4.27 -23.47 0.57
N GLU A 25 -3.92 -22.59 -0.37
CA GLU A 25 -4.69 -22.37 -1.61
C GLU A 25 -4.88 -23.68 -2.40
N LYS A 26 -3.82 -24.50 -2.51
CA LYS A 26 -3.87 -25.81 -3.17
C LYS A 26 -4.86 -26.76 -2.50
N HIS A 27 -4.68 -27.05 -1.21
CA HIS A 27 -5.49 -28.04 -0.52
C HIS A 27 -6.96 -27.62 -0.37
N PHE A 28 -7.24 -26.33 -0.18
CA PHE A 28 -8.62 -25.83 -0.19
C PHE A 28 -9.27 -25.95 -1.57
N GLY A 29 -8.50 -25.75 -2.65
CA GLY A 29 -8.96 -25.99 -4.02
C GLY A 29 -9.29 -27.47 -4.27
N GLU A 30 -8.42 -28.39 -3.86
CA GLU A 30 -8.62 -29.85 -3.95
C GLU A 30 -9.88 -30.28 -3.16
N MET A 31 -10.01 -29.83 -1.91
CA MET A 31 -11.20 -30.10 -1.09
C MET A 31 -12.48 -29.55 -1.72
N CYS A 32 -12.46 -28.31 -2.23
CA CYS A 32 -13.61 -27.71 -2.91
C CYS A 32 -14.08 -28.55 -4.10
N GLN A 33 -13.15 -29.07 -4.92
CA GLN A 33 -13.48 -29.92 -6.06
C GLN A 33 -14.08 -31.27 -5.62
N LEU A 34 -13.55 -31.88 -4.56
CA LEU A 34 -14.06 -33.14 -4.00
C LEU A 34 -15.46 -32.97 -3.42
N PHE A 35 -15.72 -31.93 -2.63
CA PHE A 35 -17.07 -31.64 -2.11
C PHE A 35 -18.06 -31.36 -3.25
N ALA A 36 -17.72 -30.51 -4.22
CA ALA A 36 -18.57 -30.25 -5.38
C ALA A 36 -18.81 -31.51 -6.24
N ALA A 37 -17.87 -32.46 -6.28
CA ALA A 37 -18.07 -33.77 -6.93
C ALA A 37 -19.00 -34.68 -6.11
N TYR A 38 -18.90 -34.66 -4.78
CA TYR A 38 -19.80 -35.40 -3.89
C TYR A 38 -21.24 -34.89 -4.01
N VAL A 39 -21.47 -33.58 -3.91
CA VAL A 39 -22.82 -32.97 -4.06
C VAL A 39 -23.47 -33.37 -5.38
N ARG A 40 -22.74 -33.26 -6.51
CA ARG A 40 -23.24 -33.70 -7.83
C ARG A 40 -23.54 -35.21 -7.90
N LYS A 41 -22.79 -36.07 -7.20
CA LYS A 41 -23.11 -37.51 -7.10
C LYS A 41 -24.36 -37.75 -6.24
N THR A 42 -24.52 -37.02 -5.14
CA THR A 42 -25.71 -37.10 -4.27
C THR A 42 -26.98 -36.67 -5.00
N ALA A 43 -26.93 -35.59 -5.79
CA ALA A 43 -28.02 -35.16 -6.65
C ALA A 43 -28.38 -36.21 -7.72
N ARG A 44 -27.38 -36.78 -8.42
CA ARG A 44 -27.62 -37.85 -9.40
C ARG A 44 -28.20 -39.13 -8.78
N LEU A 45 -27.92 -39.41 -7.51
CA LEU A 45 -28.53 -40.54 -6.80
C LEU A 45 -30.01 -40.26 -6.50
N ARG A 46 -30.36 -39.02 -6.09
CA ARG A 46 -31.76 -38.57 -5.98
C ARG A 46 -32.50 -38.77 -7.30
N ASP A 47 -31.96 -38.27 -8.41
CA ASP A 47 -32.57 -38.38 -9.75
C ASP A 47 -32.89 -39.84 -10.14
N LYS A 48 -32.02 -40.79 -9.75
CA LYS A 48 -32.25 -42.22 -10.02
C LYS A 48 -33.26 -42.84 -9.05
N ALA A 49 -33.29 -42.41 -7.79
CA ALA A 49 -34.31 -42.84 -6.85
C ALA A 49 -35.70 -42.31 -7.21
N ASP A 50 -35.82 -41.09 -7.75
CA ASP A 50 -37.10 -40.52 -8.24
C ASP A 50 -37.69 -41.33 -9.41
N LEU A 51 -36.83 -41.88 -10.28
CA LEU A 51 -37.26 -42.84 -11.32
C LEU A 51 -37.74 -44.17 -10.72
N LEU A 52 -37.07 -44.68 -9.67
CA LEU A 52 -37.51 -45.89 -8.97
C LEU A 52 -38.86 -45.68 -8.27
N VAL A 53 -39.06 -44.54 -7.58
CA VAL A 53 -40.34 -44.15 -6.97
C VAL A 53 -41.46 -44.19 -8.01
N ARG A 54 -41.21 -43.62 -9.20
CA ARG A 54 -42.17 -43.59 -10.30
C ARG A 54 -42.56 -44.99 -10.78
N GLU A 55 -41.59 -45.83 -11.12
CA GLU A 55 -41.90 -47.17 -11.66
C GLU A 55 -42.52 -48.10 -10.62
N ILE A 56 -42.10 -48.00 -9.35
CA ILE A 56 -42.75 -48.74 -8.25
C ILE A 56 -44.21 -48.32 -8.09
N SER A 57 -44.49 -47.01 -8.19
CA SER A 57 -45.86 -46.49 -8.11
C SER A 57 -46.73 -46.92 -9.31
N ILE A 58 -46.16 -46.96 -10.51
CA ILE A 58 -46.85 -47.44 -11.73
C ILE A 58 -47.15 -48.95 -11.61
N TYR A 59 -46.15 -49.77 -11.29
CA TYR A 59 -46.31 -51.21 -11.19
C TYR A 59 -47.29 -51.62 -10.08
N ALA A 60 -47.31 -50.89 -8.95
CA ALA A 60 -48.25 -51.12 -7.87
C ALA A 60 -49.72 -51.10 -8.32
N GLU A 61 -50.08 -50.36 -9.38
CA GLU A 61 -51.46 -50.34 -9.92
C GLU A 61 -51.88 -51.66 -10.58
N THR A 62 -50.92 -52.53 -10.91
CA THR A 62 -51.18 -53.86 -11.50
C THR A 62 -51.31 -54.96 -10.45
N GLU A 63 -51.03 -54.64 -9.18
CA GLU A 63 -50.88 -55.60 -8.09
C GLU A 63 -52.16 -55.82 -7.27
N THR A 64 -52.18 -56.91 -6.49
CA THR A 64 -53.30 -57.19 -5.57
C THR A 64 -53.48 -56.07 -4.52
N PRO A 65 -54.70 -55.77 -4.03
CA PRO A 65 -54.96 -54.57 -3.22
C PRO A 65 -54.13 -54.43 -1.93
N ASN A 66 -53.67 -55.54 -1.35
CA ASN A 66 -52.79 -55.52 -0.18
C ASN A 66 -51.34 -55.19 -0.58
N LEU A 67 -50.85 -55.74 -1.69
CA LEU A 67 -49.51 -55.49 -2.20
C LEU A 67 -49.39 -54.09 -2.83
N GLN A 68 -50.37 -53.67 -3.64
CA GLN A 68 -50.51 -52.30 -4.16
C GLN A 68 -50.35 -51.26 -3.04
N ARG A 69 -51.06 -51.44 -1.92
CA ARG A 69 -50.98 -50.54 -0.75
C ARG A 69 -49.56 -50.49 -0.15
N GLY A 70 -48.94 -51.65 0.04
CA GLY A 70 -47.57 -51.75 0.56
C GLY A 70 -46.53 -51.10 -0.36
N MET A 71 -46.65 -51.31 -1.67
CA MET A 71 -45.75 -50.73 -2.67
C MET A 71 -45.90 -49.22 -2.79
N LYS A 72 -47.13 -48.69 -2.80
CA LYS A 72 -47.36 -47.23 -2.76
C LYS A 72 -46.77 -46.60 -1.50
N GLN A 73 -46.99 -47.20 -0.32
CA GLN A 73 -46.44 -46.67 0.92
C GLN A 73 -44.90 -46.79 0.99
N PHE A 74 -44.29 -47.77 0.33
CA PHE A 74 -42.84 -47.82 0.13
C PHE A 74 -42.36 -46.66 -0.77
N ALA A 75 -43.03 -46.44 -1.91
CA ALA A 75 -42.70 -45.36 -2.84
C ALA A 75 -42.82 -43.97 -2.19
N ASP A 76 -43.89 -43.72 -1.43
CA ASP A 76 -44.10 -42.48 -0.67
C ASP A 76 -42.98 -42.21 0.35
N ASN A 77 -42.49 -43.26 1.03
CA ASN A 77 -41.40 -43.13 1.98
C ASN A 77 -40.05 -42.93 1.28
N LEU A 78 -39.82 -43.59 0.13
CA LEU A 78 -38.62 -43.38 -0.68
C LEU A 78 -38.59 -41.98 -1.31
N ALA A 79 -39.74 -41.42 -1.67
CA ALA A 79 -39.89 -40.03 -2.14
C ALA A 79 -39.48 -39.03 -1.05
N LYS A 80 -39.98 -39.18 0.18
CA LYS A 80 -39.56 -38.33 1.32
C LYS A 80 -38.05 -38.38 1.58
N VAL A 81 -37.42 -39.55 1.40
CA VAL A 81 -35.96 -39.67 1.49
C VAL A 81 -35.26 -38.85 0.38
N GLN A 82 -35.86 -38.73 -0.81
CA GLN A 82 -35.33 -37.89 -1.90
C GLN A 82 -35.55 -36.39 -1.64
N ASP A 83 -36.65 -35.99 -1.02
CA ASP A 83 -36.87 -34.60 -0.55
C ASP A 83 -35.78 -34.20 0.46
N TYR A 84 -35.51 -35.05 1.45
CA TYR A 84 -34.39 -34.83 2.39
C TYR A 84 -33.03 -34.80 1.68
N ARG A 85 -32.84 -35.64 0.65
CA ARG A 85 -31.62 -35.67 -0.16
C ARG A 85 -31.45 -34.40 -1.02
N GLN A 86 -32.55 -33.78 -1.47
CA GLN A 86 -32.49 -32.48 -2.13
C GLN A 86 -32.07 -31.37 -1.14
N ALA A 87 -32.65 -31.35 0.05
CA ALA A 87 -32.23 -30.43 1.11
C ALA A 87 -30.76 -30.64 1.53
N GLU A 88 -30.26 -31.89 1.52
CA GLU A 88 -28.84 -32.21 1.72
C GLU A 88 -27.96 -31.57 0.62
N VAL A 89 -28.33 -31.74 -0.65
CA VAL A 89 -27.63 -31.17 -1.82
C VAL A 89 -27.53 -29.65 -1.73
N GLU A 90 -28.67 -28.98 -1.53
CA GLU A 90 -28.72 -27.50 -1.43
C GLU A 90 -27.89 -26.98 -0.24
N ARG A 91 -27.99 -27.65 0.91
CA ARG A 91 -27.26 -27.24 2.12
C ARG A 91 -25.77 -27.47 1.99
N LEU A 92 -25.33 -28.57 1.36
CA LEU A 92 -23.90 -28.82 1.10
C LEU A 92 -23.33 -27.80 0.11
N GLU A 93 -24.05 -27.48 -0.97
CA GLU A 93 -23.60 -26.47 -1.94
C GLU A 93 -23.46 -25.09 -1.25
N ALA A 94 -24.50 -24.65 -0.55
CA ALA A 94 -24.55 -23.32 0.05
C ALA A 94 -23.68 -23.16 1.33
N LYS A 95 -23.44 -24.22 2.10
CA LYS A 95 -22.71 -24.16 3.39
C LYS A 95 -21.33 -24.79 3.38
N VAL A 96 -20.95 -25.53 2.34
CA VAL A 96 -19.61 -26.14 2.20
C VAL A 96 -18.93 -25.70 0.91
N VAL A 97 -19.56 -25.88 -0.25
CA VAL A 97 -18.91 -25.63 -1.55
C VAL A 97 -18.68 -24.14 -1.79
N GLU A 98 -19.70 -23.28 -1.67
CA GLU A 98 -19.54 -21.84 -1.89
C GLU A 98 -18.55 -21.16 -0.91
N PRO A 99 -18.55 -21.48 0.42
CA PRO A 99 -17.51 -21.00 1.32
C PRO A 99 -16.08 -21.40 0.90
N LEU A 100 -15.84 -22.68 0.55
CA LEU A 100 -14.52 -23.15 0.11
C LEU A 100 -14.08 -22.47 -1.20
N LYS A 101 -15.01 -22.29 -2.14
CA LYS A 101 -14.81 -21.58 -3.42
C LYS A 101 -14.44 -20.11 -3.20
N SER A 102 -15.07 -19.45 -2.22
CA SER A 102 -14.77 -18.05 -1.87
C SER A 102 -13.39 -17.86 -1.23
N TYR A 103 -12.90 -18.86 -0.48
CA TYR A 103 -11.64 -18.77 0.27
C TYR A 103 -10.44 -18.47 -0.63
N GLY A 104 -10.38 -19.08 -1.82
CA GLY A 104 -9.31 -18.82 -2.81
C GLY A 104 -9.24 -17.35 -3.25
N SER A 105 -10.38 -16.65 -3.33
CA SER A 105 -10.41 -15.21 -3.63
C SER A 105 -9.89 -14.37 -2.46
N VAL A 106 -10.21 -14.74 -1.21
CA VAL A 106 -9.74 -14.05 0.00
C VAL A 106 -8.22 -14.15 0.13
N VAL A 107 -7.64 -15.31 -0.12
CA VAL A 107 -6.18 -15.49 -0.02
C VAL A 107 -5.44 -14.74 -1.14
N LYS A 108 -5.95 -14.80 -2.38
CA LYS A 108 -5.44 -14.00 -3.51
C LYS A 108 -5.45 -12.50 -3.20
N LEU A 109 -6.54 -11.99 -2.62
CA LEU A 109 -6.68 -10.59 -2.21
C LEU A 109 -5.66 -10.21 -1.13
N LYS A 110 -5.49 -11.03 -0.09
CA LYS A 110 -4.49 -10.79 0.97
C LYS A 110 -3.07 -10.72 0.40
N ARG A 111 -2.68 -11.68 -0.45
CA ARG A 111 -1.36 -11.65 -1.13
C ARG A 111 -1.18 -10.37 -1.95
N LYS A 112 -2.20 -9.94 -2.69
CA LYS A 112 -2.16 -8.70 -3.46
C LYS A 112 -1.92 -7.47 -2.56
N ILE A 113 -2.71 -7.31 -1.49
CA ILE A 113 -2.60 -6.17 -0.56
C ILE A 113 -1.20 -6.07 0.05
N PHE A 114 -0.64 -7.19 0.54
CA PHE A 114 0.71 -7.17 1.11
C PHE A 114 1.80 -6.91 0.05
N GLY A 115 1.64 -7.43 -1.17
CA GLY A 115 2.54 -7.13 -2.28
C GLY A 115 2.52 -5.66 -2.70
N GLU A 116 1.33 -5.04 -2.77
CA GLU A 116 1.17 -3.61 -3.05
C GLU A 116 1.79 -2.75 -1.94
N PHE A 117 1.54 -3.07 -0.67
CA PHE A 117 2.18 -2.39 0.47
C PHE A 117 3.72 -2.43 0.38
N LEU A 118 4.30 -3.61 0.18
CA LEU A 118 5.76 -3.76 0.04
C LEU A 118 6.31 -2.99 -1.17
N THR A 119 5.56 -2.93 -2.28
CA THR A 119 5.96 -2.15 -3.47
C THR A 119 5.99 -0.66 -3.20
N VAL A 120 5.03 -0.13 -2.42
CA VAL A 120 4.99 1.27 -1.98
C VAL A 120 6.18 1.59 -1.07
N GLU A 121 6.42 0.78 -0.03
CA GLU A 121 7.56 0.97 0.90
C GLU A 121 8.92 0.91 0.15
N MET A 122 9.10 -0.05 -0.76
CA MET A 122 10.29 -0.13 -1.60
C MET A 122 10.51 1.12 -2.46
N SER A 123 9.43 1.66 -3.05
CA SER A 123 9.49 2.86 -3.88
C SER A 123 9.85 4.10 -3.06
N PHE A 124 9.27 4.24 -1.87
CA PHE A 124 9.58 5.32 -0.94
C PHE A 124 11.03 5.26 -0.45
N HIS A 125 11.50 4.09 -0.01
CA HIS A 125 12.88 3.90 0.43
C HIS A 125 13.91 4.10 -0.70
N ALA A 126 13.60 3.71 -1.94
CA ALA A 126 14.45 4.00 -3.09
C ALA A 126 14.60 5.51 -3.31
N LYS A 127 13.51 6.28 -3.23
CA LYS A 127 13.55 7.74 -3.39
C LYS A 127 14.26 8.44 -2.22
N ALA A 128 14.10 7.93 -1.00
CA ALA A 128 14.85 8.43 0.16
C ALA A 128 16.36 8.17 0.01
N LEU A 129 16.76 6.98 -0.46
CA LEU A 129 18.16 6.65 -0.73
C LEU A 129 18.77 7.56 -1.83
N GLU A 130 18.02 7.83 -2.90
CA GLU A 130 18.41 8.78 -3.94
C GLU A 130 18.66 10.18 -3.35
N ALA A 131 17.73 10.70 -2.55
CA ALA A 131 17.85 12.01 -1.92
C ALA A 131 19.06 12.10 -0.97
N TYR A 132 19.29 11.09 -0.14
CA TYR A 132 20.48 11.03 0.72
C TYR A 132 21.79 10.92 -0.08
N THR A 133 21.77 10.23 -1.23
CA THR A 133 22.94 10.14 -2.12
C THR A 133 23.27 11.51 -2.71
N THR A 134 22.28 12.27 -3.17
CA THR A 134 22.47 13.64 -3.64
C THR A 134 23.01 14.55 -2.52
N ALA A 135 22.43 14.49 -1.32
CA ALA A 135 22.89 15.29 -0.19
C ALA A 135 24.36 14.98 0.21
N TYR A 136 24.75 13.70 0.19
CA TYR A 136 26.13 13.28 0.40
C TYR A 136 27.07 13.87 -0.69
N GLN A 137 26.68 13.78 -1.96
CA GLN A 137 27.44 14.35 -3.07
C GLN A 137 27.58 15.87 -2.95
N SER A 138 26.53 16.60 -2.56
CA SER A 138 26.59 18.05 -2.37
C SER A 138 27.59 18.47 -1.29
N ILE A 139 27.68 17.72 -0.18
CA ILE A 139 28.66 18.00 0.89
C ILE A 139 30.08 17.60 0.45
N HIS A 140 30.23 16.47 -0.25
CA HIS A 140 31.54 15.96 -0.67
C HIS A 140 32.16 16.75 -1.85
N ASN A 141 31.35 17.49 -2.61
CA ASN A 141 31.79 18.28 -3.76
C ASN A 141 31.93 19.79 -3.47
N VAL A 142 32.02 20.18 -2.19
CA VAL A 142 32.36 21.57 -1.79
C VAL A 142 33.81 21.87 -2.19
N ASP A 143 34.06 23.04 -2.78
CA ASP A 143 35.42 23.51 -3.08
C ASP A 143 36.01 24.19 -1.85
N GLU A 144 36.79 23.43 -1.09
CA GLU A 144 37.37 23.89 0.18
C GLU A 144 38.35 25.06 0.00
N GLU A 145 39.02 25.20 -1.16
CA GLU A 145 39.98 26.30 -1.37
C GLU A 145 39.28 27.61 -1.76
N GLU A 146 38.21 27.57 -2.59
CA GLU A 146 37.41 28.77 -2.87
C GLU A 146 36.79 29.33 -1.57
N ASP A 147 36.20 28.47 -0.74
CA ASP A 147 35.65 28.87 0.58
C ASP A 147 36.75 29.38 1.53
N LEU A 148 37.95 28.80 1.51
CA LEU A 148 39.09 29.28 2.30
C LEU A 148 39.61 30.64 1.81
N GLU A 149 39.62 30.93 0.52
CA GLU A 149 39.99 32.25 -0.01
C GLU A 149 38.96 33.32 0.41
N VAL A 150 37.67 33.03 0.29
CA VAL A 150 36.60 33.92 0.78
C VAL A 150 36.77 34.18 2.28
N PHE A 151 36.99 33.14 3.09
CA PHE A 151 37.20 33.27 4.53
C PHE A 151 38.45 34.10 4.88
N ARG A 152 39.58 33.89 4.19
CA ARG A 152 40.82 34.68 4.36
C ARG A 152 40.58 36.17 4.06
N SER A 153 39.81 36.49 3.01
CA SER A 153 39.48 37.87 2.63
C SER A 153 38.63 38.60 3.69
N LEU A 154 37.71 37.89 4.34
CA LEU A 154 36.87 38.44 5.40
C LEU A 154 37.65 38.69 6.71
N LEU A 155 38.66 37.87 7.00
CA LEU A 155 39.54 38.03 8.17
C LEU A 155 40.55 39.17 8.04
N HIS A 156 40.88 39.60 6.81
CA HIS A 156 41.70 40.78 6.54
C HIS A 156 40.83 41.90 5.93
N PRO A 157 40.00 42.59 6.73
CA PRO A 157 39.28 43.77 6.26
C PRO A 157 40.28 44.82 5.76
N PRO A 158 39.89 45.68 4.80
CA PRO A 158 40.82 46.56 4.10
C PRO A 158 41.61 47.43 5.07
N ASP A 159 42.91 47.56 4.77
CA ASP A 159 43.94 48.11 5.64
C ASP A 159 43.53 49.42 6.32
N TYR A 160 44.12 49.70 7.49
CA TYR A 160 43.79 50.85 8.33
C TYR A 160 43.78 52.20 7.57
N GLN A 161 44.59 52.32 6.51
CA GLN A 161 44.60 53.45 5.58
C GLN A 161 43.24 53.67 4.87
N SER A 162 42.55 52.62 4.41
CA SER A 162 41.23 52.74 3.79
C SER A 162 40.16 53.22 4.77
N ARG A 163 40.24 52.82 6.06
CA ARG A 163 39.32 53.34 7.09
C ARG A 163 39.61 54.81 7.41
N LEU A 164 40.87 55.23 7.44
CA LEU A 164 41.25 56.64 7.60
C LEU A 164 40.77 57.52 6.44
N GLU A 165 40.86 57.04 5.20
CA GLU A 165 40.34 57.73 4.01
C GLU A 165 38.82 57.97 4.12
N ILE A 166 38.04 56.96 4.51
CA ILE A 166 36.57 57.06 4.69
C ILE A 166 36.19 58.04 5.81
N VAL A 167 36.93 58.06 6.92
CA VAL A 167 36.70 59.03 8.00
C VAL A 167 37.05 60.46 7.54
N ARG A 168 38.14 60.61 6.78
CA ARG A 168 38.60 61.90 6.24
C ARG A 168 37.64 62.47 5.19
N THR A 169 37.06 61.66 4.31
CA THR A 169 36.07 62.12 3.32
C THR A 169 34.77 62.51 4.00
N ASN A 170 34.23 61.71 4.90
CA ASN A 170 33.01 62.04 5.64
C ASN A 170 33.17 63.32 6.50
N SER A 171 34.34 63.55 7.08
CA SER A 171 34.66 64.79 7.80
C SER A 171 34.64 66.02 6.87
N LYS A 172 35.22 65.92 5.67
CA LYS A 172 35.16 67.00 4.65
C LYS A 172 33.74 67.28 4.17
N THR A 173 32.93 66.25 3.93
CA THR A 173 31.53 66.43 3.50
C THR A 173 30.70 67.14 4.57
N SER A 174 30.91 66.82 5.85
CA SER A 174 30.25 67.48 6.98
C SER A 174 30.64 68.96 7.11
N LEU A 175 31.92 69.29 6.92
CA LEU A 175 32.42 70.68 6.92
C LEU A 175 31.80 71.50 5.78
N ASN A 176 31.73 70.96 4.57
CA ASN A 176 31.09 71.65 3.43
C ASN A 176 29.59 71.93 3.67
N LEU A 177 28.89 71.03 4.38
CA LEU A 177 27.50 71.23 4.81
C LEU A 177 27.36 72.33 5.89
N THR A 178 28.38 72.54 6.73
CA THR A 178 28.39 73.61 7.73
C THR A 178 28.79 74.97 7.13
N GLU A 179 29.76 75.02 6.21
CA GLU A 179 30.06 76.26 5.46
C GLU A 179 28.84 76.72 4.64
N SER A 180 28.14 75.79 3.98
CA SER A 180 26.89 76.08 3.25
C SER A 180 25.78 76.68 4.12
N THR A 181 25.79 76.45 5.45
CA THR A 181 24.81 77.03 6.38
C THR A 181 25.31 78.33 7.03
N LEU A 182 26.62 78.51 7.23
CA LEU A 182 27.19 79.77 7.72
C LEU A 182 27.17 80.90 6.67
N SER A 183 27.39 80.62 5.38
CA SER A 183 27.42 81.65 4.32
C SER A 183 26.09 82.38 4.06
N LYS A 184 25.00 82.06 4.80
CA LYS A 184 23.72 82.78 4.72
C LYS A 184 23.45 83.75 5.87
N THR A 185 24.41 83.96 6.78
CA THR A 185 24.20 84.82 7.97
C THR A 185 25.32 85.84 8.16
N GLY A 186 25.14 87.05 7.60
CA GLY A 186 25.84 88.26 8.07
C GLY A 186 26.78 88.97 7.09
N THR A 187 26.22 89.89 6.28
CA THR A 187 26.95 91.07 5.80
C THR A 187 26.11 92.32 6.05
N LEU A 188 26.44 93.02 7.14
CA LEU A 188 26.06 94.43 7.37
C LEU A 188 27.37 95.21 7.52
N GLN A 189 27.56 96.25 6.71
CA GLN A 189 28.49 97.32 7.05
C GLN A 189 28.01 98.64 6.44
N GLU A 190 27.91 99.66 7.30
CA GLU A 190 27.54 101.03 6.94
C GLU A 190 28.68 101.75 6.18
N HIS A 191 28.34 102.81 5.45
CA HIS A 191 29.31 103.80 5.00
C HIS A 191 28.74 105.23 5.12
N ARG A 192 29.63 106.18 5.42
CA ARG A 192 29.39 107.60 5.76
C ARG A 192 30.42 108.49 5.07
N GLU A 193 30.22 109.80 4.84
CA GLU A 193 29.01 110.66 4.95
C GLU A 193 29.27 112.03 4.28
N VAL A 194 28.29 112.54 3.53
CA VAL A 194 28.07 113.97 3.18
C VAL A 194 26.56 114.19 3.05
#